data_AF-W1UID6-F1
#
_entry.id   AF-W1UID6-F1
#
_cell.length_a   1.000
_cell.length_b   1.000
_cell.length_c   1.000
_cell.angle_alpha   90.00
_cell.angle_beta   90.00
_cell.angle_gamma   90.00
#
_symmetry.space_group_name_H-M   'P 1'
#
loop_
_entity.id
_entity.type
_entity.pdbx_description
1 polymer ?
#
loop_
_entity_poly.entity_id
_entity_poly.type
_entity_poly.pdbx_seq_one_letter_code
_entity_poly.pdbx_strand_id
1 'polypeptide(L)' 'FPRIINRAADNFEPSIIAKFAISLAQAFNKYYAHTRILDENPERDSRLALSYATAVVLKEALRLLGVEAPEKM' A
#
# COMPACT_ATOMS: atom_id res chain seq x y z
N PHE A 1 -1.51 6.81 -6.62
CA PHE A 1 -2.63 6.87 -5.67
C PHE A 1 -3.63 8.00 -5.98
N PRO A 2 -3.25 9.28 -6.18
CA PRO A 2 -4.23 10.36 -6.41
C PRO A 2 -5.19 10.13 -7.58
N ARG A 3 -4.69 9.57 -8.69
CA ARG A 3 -5.54 9.21 -9.85
C ARG A 3 -6.63 8.18 -9.50
N ILE A 4 -6.38 7.27 -8.57
CA ILE A 4 -7.36 6.27 -8.13
C ILE A 4 -8.44 6.93 -7.29
N ILE A 5 -8.06 7.87 -6.42
CA ILE A 5 -9.00 8.66 -5.60
C ILE A 5 -9.91 9.48 -6.51
N ASN A 6 -9.34 10.24 -7.46
CA ASN A 6 -10.12 11.05 -8.39
C ASN A 6 -11.09 10.18 -9.20
N ARG A 7 -10.62 9.06 -9.76
CA ARG A 7 -11.48 8.13 -10.49
C ARG A 7 -12.62 7.57 -9.62
N ALA A 8 -12.34 7.22 -8.37
CA ALA A 8 -13.37 6.71 -7.45
C ALA A 8 -14.41 7.80 -7.12
N ALA A 9 -13.98 9.04 -6.96
CA ALA A 9 -14.85 10.18 -6.71
C ALA A 9 -15.71 10.53 -7.94
N ASP A 10 -15.09 10.66 -9.12
CA ASP A 10 -15.75 11.00 -10.38
C ASP A 10 -16.84 9.98 -10.74
N ASN A 11 -16.61 8.70 -10.43
CA ASN A 11 -17.53 7.61 -10.74
C ASN A 11 -18.47 7.25 -9.58
N PHE A 12 -18.37 7.91 -8.42
CA PHE A 12 -19.06 7.52 -7.19
C PHE A 12 -18.91 6.02 -6.85
N GLU A 13 -17.70 5.46 -7.05
CA GLU A 13 -17.43 4.03 -6.90
C GLU A 13 -16.30 3.76 -5.88
N PRO A 14 -16.59 3.66 -4.57
CA PRO A 14 -15.60 3.35 -3.53
C PRO A 14 -14.88 2.02 -3.74
N SER A 15 -15.51 1.07 -4.46
CA SER A 15 -14.93 -0.24 -4.80
C SER A 15 -13.58 -0.13 -5.52
N ILE A 16 -13.36 0.97 -6.24
CA ILE A 16 -12.10 1.26 -6.94
C ILE A 16 -10.93 1.37 -5.94
N ILE A 17 -11.15 2.01 -4.78
CA ILE A 17 -10.14 2.15 -3.72
C ILE A 17 -9.85 0.78 -3.08
N ALA A 18 -10.90 -0.01 -2.82
CA ALA A 18 -10.75 -1.34 -2.24
C ALA A 18 -9.96 -2.29 -3.16
N LYS A 19 -10.29 -2.32 -4.46
CA LYS A 19 -9.56 -3.10 -5.46
C LYS A 19 -8.10 -2.67 -5.54
N PHE A 20 -7.83 -1.37 -5.52
CA PHE A 20 -6.47 -0.84 -5.49
C PHE A 20 -5.70 -1.28 -4.24
N ALA A 21 -6.31 -1.19 -3.05
CA ALA A 21 -5.68 -1.60 -1.79
C ALA A 21 -5.32 -3.10 -1.81
N ILE A 22 -6.23 -3.95 -2.29
CA ILE A 22 -5.99 -5.40 -2.44
C ILE A 22 -4.81 -5.65 -3.38
N SER A 23 -4.81 -5.03 -4.57
CA SER A 23 -3.73 -5.21 -5.54
C SER A 23 -2.37 -4.71 -5.02
N LEU A 24 -2.35 -3.57 -4.30
CA LEU A 24 -1.14 -3.03 -3.70
C LEU A 24 -0.58 -3.96 -2.62
N ALA A 25 -1.44 -4.46 -1.72
CA ALA A 25 -1.06 -5.40 -0.68
C ALA A 25 -0.52 -6.72 -1.26
N GLN A 26 -1.14 -7.26 -2.31
CA GLN A 26 -0.68 -8.47 -2.99
C GLN A 26 0.69 -8.27 -3.64
N ALA A 27 0.89 -7.14 -4.33
CA ALA A 27 2.17 -6.81 -4.94
C ALA A 27 3.28 -6.68 -3.89
N PHE A 28 2.99 -6.02 -2.77
CA PHE A 28 3.95 -5.87 -1.68
C PHE A 28 4.25 -7.19 -0.98
N ASN A 29 3.25 -8.03 -0.73
CA ASN A 29 3.46 -9.37 -0.16
C ASN A 29 4.36 -10.22 -1.05
N LYS A 30 4.16 -10.17 -2.37
CA LYS A 30 5.07 -10.84 -3.32
C LYS A 30 6.48 -10.29 -3.24
N TYR A 31 6.64 -8.97 -3.20
CA TYR A 31 7.94 -8.32 -3.05
C TYR A 31 8.64 -8.74 -1.75
N TYR A 32 7.92 -8.71 -0.63
CA TYR A 32 8.41 -9.10 0.71
C TYR A 32 8.87 -10.56 0.75
N ALA A 33 8.13 -11.48 0.11
CA ALA A 33 8.48 -12.90 0.06
C ALA A 33 9.81 -13.19 -0.67
N HIS A 34 10.22 -12.33 -1.61
CA HIS A 34 11.41 -12.55 -2.44
C HIS A 34 12.55 -11.58 -2.11
N THR A 35 12.33 -10.59 -1.23
CA THR A 35 13.30 -9.52 -0.97
C THR A 35 13.59 -9.38 0.51
N ARG A 36 14.83 -9.64 0.90
CA ARG A 36 15.30 -9.37 2.26
C ARG A 36 15.54 -7.88 2.45
N ILE A 37 14.69 -7.23 3.24
CA ILE A 37 14.71 -5.78 3.43
C ILE A 37 15.79 -5.35 4.43
N LEU A 38 16.03 -6.14 5.48
CA LEU A 38 16.89 -5.75 6.61
C LEU A 38 18.37 -6.16 6.47
N ASP A 39 18.72 -6.86 5.39
CA ASP A 39 20.11 -7.26 5.14
C ASP A 39 21.00 -6.03 4.93
N GLU A 40 22.26 -6.12 5.34
CA GLU A 40 23.27 -5.10 5.08
C GLU A 40 23.67 -5.12 3.60
N ASN A 41 22.90 -4.39 2.79
CA ASN A 41 23.16 -4.18 1.37
C ASN A 41 22.96 -2.69 1.01
N PRO A 42 23.56 -2.20 -0.09
CA PRO A 42 23.42 -0.80 -0.51
C PRO A 42 21.98 -0.37 -0.82
N GLU A 43 21.08 -1.32 -1.08
CA GLU A 43 19.68 -1.05 -1.40
C GLU A 43 18.79 -0.98 -0.15
N ARG A 44 19.30 -1.29 1.05
CA ARG A 44 18.54 -1.41 2.30
C ARG A 44 17.64 -0.20 2.54
N ASP A 45 18.20 1.00 2.43
CA ASP A 45 17.46 2.24 2.68
C ASP A 45 16.35 2.46 1.64
N SER A 46 16.60 2.10 0.38
CA SER A 46 15.58 2.16 -0.68
C SER A 46 14.47 1.14 -0.45
N ARG A 47 14.81 -0.07 0.03
CA ARG A 47 13.83 -1.13 0.35
C ARG A 47 12.99 -0.77 1.57
N LEU A 48 13.58 -0.11 2.57
CA LEU A 48 12.87 0.45 3.72
C LEU A 48 11.94 1.59 3.30
N ALA A 49 12.41 2.52 2.47
CA ALA A 49 11.60 3.60 1.94
C ALA A 49 10.39 3.08 1.14
N LEU A 50 10.58 2.04 0.31
CA LEU A 50 9.50 1.39 -0.42
C LEU A 50 8.45 0.77 0.52
N SER A 51 8.92 0.08 1.57
CA SER A 51 8.05 -0.53 2.58
C SER A 51 7.22 0.53 3.31
N TYR A 52 7.88 1.61 3.74
CA TYR A 52 7.22 2.73 4.41
C TYR A 52 6.19 3.42 3.50
N ALA A 53 6.57 3.75 2.26
CA ALA A 53 5.66 4.38 1.30
C ALA A 53 4.43 3.50 1.01
N THR A 54 4.64 2.18 0.90
CA THR A 54 3.54 1.22 0.72
C THR A 54 2.60 1.21 1.92
N ALA A 55 3.14 1.21 3.14
CA ALA A 55 2.35 1.25 4.36
C ALA A 55 1.52 2.55 4.47
N VAL A 56 2.11 3.71 4.14
CA VAL A 56 1.41 4.99 4.11
C VAL A 56 0.23 4.95 3.13
N VAL A 57 0.45 4.46 1.91
CA VAL A 57 -0.61 4.40 0.89
C VAL A 57 -1.71 3.41 1.26
N LEU A 58 -1.37 2.24 1.84
CA LEU A 58 -2.36 1.28 2.33
C LEU A 58 -3.18 1.85 3.48
N LYS A 59 -2.54 2.52 4.45
CA LYS A 59 -3.22 3.18 5.57
C LYS A 59 -4.21 4.23 5.07
N GLU A 60 -3.81 5.06 4.11
CA GLU A 60 -4.71 6.06 3.53
C GLU A 60 -5.86 5.43 2.73
N ALA A 61 -5.60 4.34 1.98
CA ALA A 61 -6.67 3.63 1.27
C ALA A 61 -7.71 3.03 2.24
N LEU A 62 -7.27 2.43 3.34
CA LEU A 62 -8.15 1.88 4.38
C LEU A 62 -8.91 2.99 5.12
N ARG A 63 -8.24 4.11 5.45
CA ARG A 63 -8.88 5.29 6.07
C ARG A 63 -10.01 5.84 5.20
N LEU A 64 -9.80 5.96 3.88
CA LEU A 64 -10.83 6.40 2.94
C LEU A 64 -12.03 5.45 2.86
N LEU A 65 -11.82 4.17 3.17
CA LEU A 65 -12.88 3.14 3.23
C LEU A 65 -13.53 3.03 4.62
N GLY A 66 -13.09 3.82 5.60
CA GLY A 66 -13.58 3.73 6.99
C GLY A 66 -13.11 2.49 7.74
N VAL A 67 -11.99 1.89 7.30
CA VAL A 67 -11.41 0.69 7.92
C VAL A 67 -10.14 1.06 8.67
N GLU A 68 -9.97 0.52 9.87
CA GLU A 68 -8.77 0.71 10.67
C GLU A 68 -7.60 -0.12 10.13
N ALA A 69 -6.40 0.45 10.15
CA ALA A 69 -5.17 -0.23 9.76
C ALA A 69 -4.34 -0.54 11.03
N PRO A 70 -4.36 -1.78 11.55
CA PRO A 70 -3.63 -2.12 12.77
C PRO A 70 -2.12 -2.05 12.55
N GLU A 71 -1.38 -1.49 13.52
CA GLU A 71 0.09 -1.42 13.46
C GLU A 71 0.77 -2.78 13.64
N LYS A 72 0.08 -3.71 14.30
CA LYS A 72 0.45 -5.12 14.42
C LYS A 72 -0.83 -5.95 14.34
N MET A 73 -0.82 -7.00 13.51
CA MET A 73 -1.85 -8.03 13.47
C MET A 73 -1.51 -9.17 14.41
#